data_AF-A0A9W7NND0-F1
#
_entry.id   AF-A0A9W7NND0-F1
#
_cell.length_a   1.000
_cell.length_b   1.000
_cell.length_c   1.000
_cell.angle_alpha   90.00
_cell.angle_beta   90.00
_cell.angle_gamma   90.00
#
_symmetry.space_group_name_H-M   'P 1'
#
loop_
_entity.id
_entity.type
_entity.pdbx_description
1 polymer ?
#
loop_
_entity_poly.entity_id
_entity_poly.type
_entity_poly.pdbx_seq_one_letter_code
_entity_poly.pdbx_strand_id
1 'polypeptide(L)'
;MVVAKSYLASWKKAKDSFEKATGKKKPDPKSRFGKLFSKISSTGLESALKSYDAATTVTDAQKHARAFQAAAGSYIPTLDAAGKAAKQEGDTVYADACADMVAALNKISGNVVTDLERFDEMPKKINDYFKSPYWFKLLQKQAKKEYSLENVELYDMFLRGKLSKADTSEKAYKEYVAVRSPKEVNIKSGTRKACKEAADQGEWTSLPWKDVAFDLGVNLSDTIARLQSAVAKGEM
;
A
#
# COMPACT_ATOMS: atom_id res chain seq x y z
N MET A 1 -3.29 -12.83 -18.20
CA MET A 1 -3.40 -14.09 -17.44
C MET A 1 -3.20 -13.78 -15.97
N VAL A 2 -4.18 -14.09 -15.11
CA VAL A 2 -4.04 -13.91 -13.65
C VAL A 2 -3.09 -15.00 -13.17
N VAL A 3 -1.97 -14.64 -12.53
CA VAL A 3 -1.08 -15.62 -11.91
C VAL A 3 -1.82 -16.19 -10.70
N ALA A 4 -2.00 -17.50 -10.65
CA ALA A 4 -2.65 -18.17 -9.53
C ALA A 4 -1.83 -17.95 -8.25
N LYS A 5 -2.28 -17.03 -7.40
CA LYS A 5 -1.75 -16.87 -6.04
C LYS A 5 -2.54 -17.79 -5.15
N SER A 6 -1.88 -18.63 -4.36
CA SER A 6 -2.56 -19.60 -3.48
C SER A 6 -2.96 -18.98 -2.14
N TYR A 7 -3.74 -17.89 -2.18
CA TYR A 7 -4.20 -17.23 -0.97
C TYR A 7 -5.10 -18.15 -0.14
N LEU A 8 -5.89 -19.00 -0.79
CA LEU A 8 -6.67 -20.03 -0.12
C LEU A 8 -5.78 -21.00 0.66
N ALA A 9 -4.65 -21.43 0.08
CA ALA A 9 -3.73 -22.34 0.75
C ALA A 9 -3.07 -21.67 1.97
N SER A 10 -2.71 -20.38 1.85
CA SER A 10 -2.17 -19.59 2.96
C SER A 10 -3.17 -19.45 4.11
N TRP A 11 -4.44 -19.20 3.77
CA TRP A 11 -5.54 -19.15 4.74
C TRP A 11 -5.78 -20.51 5.42
N LYS A 12 -5.83 -21.59 4.64
CA LYS A 12 -6.00 -22.95 5.19
C LYS A 12 -4.87 -23.32 6.14
N LYS A 13 -3.62 -23.01 5.80
CA LYS A 13 -2.48 -23.22 6.69
C LYS A 13 -2.65 -22.50 8.04
N ALA A 14 -3.10 -21.25 8.02
CA ALA A 14 -3.36 -20.50 9.25
C ALA A 14 -4.50 -21.11 10.08
N LYS A 15 -5.58 -21.57 9.43
CA LYS A 15 -6.67 -22.31 10.10
C LYS A 15 -6.19 -23.61 10.72
N ASP A 16 -5.40 -24.40 9.99
CA ASP A 16 -4.90 -25.68 10.47
C ASP A 16 -3.97 -25.48 11.68
N SER A 17 -3.12 -24.45 11.66
CA SER A 17 -2.30 -24.06 12.81
C SER A 17 -3.15 -23.68 14.02
N PHE A 18 -4.21 -22.89 13.82
CA PHE A 18 -5.15 -22.53 14.89
C PHE A 18 -5.85 -23.77 15.48
N GLU A 19 -6.33 -24.68 14.63
CA GLU A 19 -7.01 -25.90 15.07
C GLU A 19 -6.06 -26.79 15.87
N LYS A 20 -4.81 -26.93 15.43
CA LYS A 20 -3.77 -27.68 16.17
C LYS A 20 -3.44 -27.06 17.51
N ALA A 21 -3.32 -25.73 17.59
CA ALA A 21 -2.95 -25.02 18.81
C ALA A 21 -4.08 -25.02 19.86
N THR A 22 -5.32 -24.86 19.40
CA THR A 22 -6.47 -24.64 20.30
C THR A 22 -7.36 -25.86 20.48
N GLY A 23 -7.19 -26.90 19.65
CA GLY A 23 -8.12 -28.02 19.53
C GLY A 23 -9.48 -27.63 18.92
N LYS A 24 -9.65 -26.38 18.46
CA LYS A 24 -10.93 -25.84 17.97
C LYS A 24 -10.87 -25.64 16.46
N LYS A 25 -11.85 -26.20 15.75
CA LYS A 25 -12.00 -26.06 14.27
C LYS A 25 -12.21 -24.63 13.78
N LYS A 26 -12.70 -23.77 14.67
CA LYS A 26 -12.95 -22.36 14.41
C LYS A 26 -12.88 -21.59 15.72
N PRO A 27 -12.55 -20.30 15.68
CA PRO A 27 -12.85 -19.40 16.77
C PRO A 27 -14.34 -19.55 17.13
N ASP A 28 -14.63 -20.05 18.33
CA ASP A 28 -15.89 -20.76 18.57
C ASP A 28 -17.03 -19.82 19.01
N PRO A 29 -18.19 -19.80 18.30
CA PRO A 29 -19.45 -19.22 18.75
C PRO A 29 -20.06 -19.86 20.01
N LYS A 30 -19.50 -20.96 20.53
CA LYS A 30 -19.87 -21.61 21.81
C LYS A 30 -18.78 -21.53 22.89
N SER A 31 -17.64 -20.91 22.61
CA SER A 31 -16.76 -20.46 23.69
C SER A 31 -17.39 -19.26 24.40
N ARG A 32 -16.87 -18.89 25.57
CA ARG A 32 -17.19 -17.62 26.26
C ARG A 32 -17.11 -16.36 25.37
N PHE A 33 -16.46 -16.44 24.20
CA PHE A 33 -16.37 -15.39 23.17
C PHE A 33 -17.41 -15.51 22.04
N GLY A 34 -18.38 -16.40 22.22
CA GLY A 34 -19.22 -16.89 21.14
C GLY A 34 -20.18 -15.87 20.52
N LYS A 35 -20.53 -14.83 21.28
CA LYS A 35 -21.34 -13.69 20.82
C LYS A 35 -20.63 -12.85 19.75
N LEU A 36 -19.29 -12.83 19.74
CA LEU A 36 -18.50 -12.07 18.77
C LEU A 36 -18.52 -12.77 17.39
N PHE A 37 -18.35 -14.10 17.38
CA PHE A 37 -18.31 -14.89 16.15
C PHE A 37 -19.66 -15.38 15.64
N SER A 38 -20.70 -15.43 16.48
CA SER A 38 -22.05 -15.84 16.04
C SER A 38 -22.66 -14.90 15.00
N LYS A 39 -22.16 -13.66 14.89
CA LYS A 39 -22.63 -12.64 13.94
C LYS A 39 -21.85 -12.60 12.62
N ILE A 40 -20.68 -13.23 12.52
CA ILE A 40 -19.76 -13.05 11.39
C ILE A 40 -19.22 -14.42 10.94
N SER A 41 -19.55 -14.81 9.70
CA SER A 41 -19.18 -16.11 9.16
C SER A 41 -17.83 -16.09 8.45
N SER A 42 -16.91 -16.97 8.89
CA SER A 42 -15.63 -17.20 8.20
C SER A 42 -15.80 -17.83 6.80
N THR A 43 -16.98 -18.35 6.47
CA THR A 43 -17.26 -18.98 5.16
C THR A 43 -17.24 -17.97 4.00
N GLY A 44 -17.53 -16.70 4.29
CA GLY A 44 -17.43 -15.62 3.29
C GLY A 44 -16.00 -15.40 2.83
N LEU A 45 -15.02 -15.46 3.75
CA LEU A 45 -13.59 -15.35 3.45
C LEU A 45 -13.12 -16.51 2.57
N GLU A 46 -13.37 -17.74 3.00
CA GLU A 46 -12.86 -18.92 2.31
C GLU A 46 -13.50 -19.10 0.92
N SER A 47 -14.80 -18.85 0.80
CA SER A 47 -15.50 -18.87 -0.49
C SER A 47 -14.96 -17.79 -1.43
N ALA A 48 -14.74 -16.57 -0.92
CA ALA A 48 -14.18 -15.49 -1.73
C ALA A 48 -12.75 -15.80 -2.19
N LEU A 49 -11.88 -16.33 -1.33
CA LEU A 49 -10.54 -16.77 -1.71
C LEU A 49 -10.56 -17.92 -2.71
N LYS A 50 -11.46 -18.90 -2.54
CA LYS A 50 -11.62 -20.00 -3.49
C LYS A 50 -12.01 -19.50 -4.88
N SER A 51 -13.00 -18.60 -4.95
CA SER A 51 -13.41 -18.01 -6.22
C SER A 51 -12.35 -17.08 -6.81
N TYR A 52 -11.59 -16.39 -5.96
CA TYR A 52 -10.51 -15.52 -6.38
C TYR A 52 -9.34 -16.30 -6.97
N ASP A 53 -8.87 -17.34 -6.28
CA ASP A 53 -7.79 -18.22 -6.75
C ASP A 53 -8.19 -18.99 -8.03
N ALA A 54 -9.49 -19.21 -8.26
CA ALA A 54 -10.04 -19.87 -9.46
C ALA A 54 -10.39 -18.90 -10.61
N ALA A 55 -10.28 -17.58 -10.40
CA ALA A 55 -10.67 -16.60 -11.40
C ALA A 55 -9.74 -16.63 -12.63
N THR A 56 -10.33 -16.71 -13.82
CA THR A 56 -9.59 -16.74 -15.10
C THR A 56 -9.56 -15.38 -15.80
N THR A 57 -10.47 -14.47 -15.42
CA THR A 57 -10.57 -13.11 -15.97
C THR A 57 -10.22 -12.06 -14.92
N VAL A 58 -9.79 -10.87 -15.36
CA VAL A 58 -9.50 -9.74 -14.46
C VAL A 58 -10.77 -9.26 -13.75
N THR A 59 -11.90 -9.24 -14.45
CA THR A 59 -13.20 -8.82 -13.88
C THR A 59 -13.66 -9.75 -12.75
N ASP A 60 -13.55 -11.07 -12.95
CA ASP A 60 -13.89 -12.04 -11.91
C ASP A 60 -12.92 -11.96 -10.74
N ALA A 61 -11.62 -11.83 -11.05
CA ALA A 61 -10.58 -11.67 -10.04
C ALA A 61 -10.85 -10.44 -9.16
N GLN A 62 -11.17 -9.29 -9.76
CA GLN A 62 -11.53 -8.05 -9.08
C GLN A 62 -12.80 -8.21 -8.22
N LYS A 63 -13.86 -8.82 -8.76
CA LYS A 63 -15.12 -9.08 -8.04
C LYS A 63 -14.86 -9.92 -6.78
N HIS A 64 -14.12 -11.02 -6.91
CA HIS A 64 -13.85 -11.93 -5.79
C HIS A 64 -12.85 -11.36 -4.78
N ALA A 65 -11.86 -10.59 -5.25
CA ALA A 65 -10.96 -9.85 -4.37
C ALA A 65 -11.70 -8.80 -3.52
N ARG A 66 -12.66 -8.05 -4.09
CA ARG A 66 -13.51 -7.10 -3.32
C ARG A 66 -14.42 -7.83 -2.34
N ALA A 67 -14.99 -8.98 -2.73
CA ALA A 67 -15.77 -9.81 -1.82
C ALA A 67 -14.95 -10.30 -0.62
N PHE A 68 -13.69 -10.71 -0.86
CA PHE A 68 -12.75 -11.04 0.20
C PHE A 68 -12.47 -9.82 1.10
N GLN A 69 -12.18 -8.65 0.51
CA GLN A 69 -11.85 -7.45 1.27
C GLN A 69 -12.99 -7.01 2.20
N ALA A 70 -14.24 -7.10 1.74
CA ALA A 70 -15.42 -6.85 2.56
C ALA A 70 -15.56 -7.87 3.71
N ALA A 71 -15.39 -9.16 3.43
CA ALA A 71 -15.45 -10.21 4.45
C ALA A 71 -14.31 -10.06 5.48
N ALA A 72 -13.10 -9.72 5.03
CA ALA A 72 -11.92 -9.52 5.86
C ALA A 72 -12.05 -8.28 6.75
N GLY A 73 -12.61 -7.19 6.24
CA GLY A 73 -12.87 -5.97 6.99
C GLY A 73 -13.77 -6.17 8.21
N SER A 74 -14.66 -7.16 8.18
CA SER A 74 -15.51 -7.53 9.32
C SER A 74 -14.87 -8.59 10.22
N TYR A 75 -14.22 -9.59 9.62
CA TYR A 75 -13.71 -10.75 10.34
C TYR A 75 -12.43 -10.47 11.12
N ILE A 76 -11.48 -9.72 10.54
CA ILE A 76 -10.17 -9.45 11.18
C ILE A 76 -10.35 -8.70 12.52
N PRO A 77 -11.13 -7.60 12.61
CA PRO A 77 -11.32 -6.89 13.88
C PRO A 77 -12.00 -7.75 14.95
N THR A 78 -12.94 -8.61 14.53
CA THR A 78 -13.66 -9.52 15.43
C THR A 78 -12.73 -10.58 16.01
N LEU A 79 -11.85 -11.13 15.18
CA LEU A 79 -10.83 -12.10 15.60
C LEU A 79 -9.78 -11.47 16.51
N ASP A 80 -9.33 -10.25 16.21
CA ASP A 80 -8.42 -9.49 17.07
C ASP A 80 -9.05 -9.20 18.45
N ALA A 81 -10.32 -8.77 18.47
CA ALA A 81 -11.06 -8.54 19.71
C ALA A 81 -11.21 -9.81 20.55
N ALA A 82 -11.49 -10.95 19.91
CA ALA A 82 -11.58 -12.23 20.60
C ALA A 82 -10.23 -12.68 21.18
N GLY A 83 -9.13 -12.49 20.45
CA GLY A 83 -7.79 -12.78 20.95
C GLY A 83 -7.42 -11.90 22.16
N LYS A 84 -7.74 -10.61 22.11
CA LYS A 84 -7.53 -9.67 23.23
C LYS A 84 -8.36 -10.04 24.46
N ALA A 85 -9.62 -10.42 24.29
CA ALA A 85 -10.48 -10.86 25.38
C ALA A 85 -9.95 -12.16 26.02
N ALA A 86 -9.53 -13.13 25.21
CA ALA A 86 -8.91 -14.35 25.71
C ALA A 86 -7.65 -14.08 26.55
N LYS A 87 -6.81 -13.12 26.11
CA LYS A 87 -5.62 -12.71 26.86
C LYS A 87 -5.97 -12.10 28.23
N GLN A 88 -7.00 -11.27 28.31
CA GLN A 88 -7.46 -10.67 29.57
C GLN A 88 -7.97 -11.73 30.55
N GLU A 89 -8.52 -12.82 30.04
CA GLU A 89 -9.04 -13.94 30.83
C GLU A 89 -8.02 -15.06 31.06
N GLY A 90 -6.74 -14.83 30.75
CA GLY A 90 -5.63 -15.76 31.02
C GLY A 90 -5.46 -16.90 30.02
N ASP A 91 -6.17 -16.89 28.89
CA ASP A 91 -6.09 -17.91 27.84
C ASP A 91 -5.12 -17.48 26.73
N THR A 92 -3.83 -17.58 27.06
CA THR A 92 -2.73 -17.13 26.21
C THR A 92 -2.62 -17.96 24.93
N VAL A 93 -2.85 -19.28 25.00
CA VAL A 93 -2.80 -20.16 23.83
C VAL A 93 -3.83 -19.76 22.77
N TYR A 94 -5.07 -19.48 23.18
CA TYR A 94 -6.10 -19.02 22.26
C TYR A 94 -5.82 -17.59 21.75
N ALA A 95 -5.33 -16.71 22.62
CA ALA A 95 -4.98 -15.34 22.25
C ALA A 95 -3.89 -15.30 21.17
N ASP A 96 -2.81 -16.07 21.35
CA ASP A 96 -1.69 -16.13 20.42
C ASP A 96 -2.12 -16.76 19.09
N ALA A 97 -2.92 -17.84 19.13
CA ALA A 97 -3.47 -18.45 17.92
C ALA A 97 -4.40 -17.50 17.14
N CYS A 98 -5.19 -16.66 17.82
CA CYS A 98 -5.97 -15.61 17.19
C CYS A 98 -5.08 -14.53 16.56
N ALA A 99 -4.03 -14.10 17.26
CA ALA A 99 -3.08 -13.11 16.74
C ALA A 99 -2.36 -13.59 15.47
N ASP A 100 -1.95 -14.87 15.44
CA ASP A 100 -1.32 -15.49 14.27
C ASP A 100 -2.28 -15.52 13.07
N MET A 101 -3.54 -15.88 13.30
CA MET A 101 -4.57 -15.84 12.25
C MET A 101 -4.82 -14.41 11.75
N VAL A 102 -4.86 -13.41 12.64
CA VAL A 102 -4.98 -11.98 12.27
C VAL A 102 -3.78 -11.56 11.41
N ALA A 103 -2.57 -11.92 11.79
CA ALA A 103 -1.36 -11.60 11.03
C ALA A 103 -1.39 -12.23 9.63
N ALA A 104 -1.80 -13.50 9.52
CA ALA A 104 -1.97 -14.18 8.24
C ALA A 104 -3.02 -13.50 7.35
N LEU A 105 -4.18 -13.16 7.91
CA LEU A 105 -5.24 -12.46 7.18
C LEU A 105 -4.83 -11.05 6.76
N ASN A 106 -4.14 -10.28 7.60
CA ASN A 106 -3.62 -8.96 7.25
C ASN A 106 -2.61 -9.06 6.09
N LYS A 107 -1.76 -10.09 6.08
CA LYS A 107 -0.84 -10.34 4.97
C LYS A 107 -1.59 -10.64 3.67
N ILE A 108 -2.63 -11.48 3.72
CA ILE A 108 -3.48 -11.78 2.55
C ILE A 108 -4.18 -10.49 2.09
N SER A 109 -4.83 -9.76 2.99
CA SER A 109 -5.50 -8.48 2.72
C SER A 109 -4.59 -7.45 2.05
N GLY A 110 -3.37 -7.25 2.55
CA GLY A 110 -2.42 -6.32 1.92
C GLY A 110 -2.06 -6.72 0.47
N ASN A 111 -1.91 -8.01 0.21
CA ASN A 111 -1.64 -8.48 -1.15
C ASN A 111 -2.87 -8.39 -2.05
N VAL A 112 -4.07 -8.64 -1.52
CA VAL A 112 -5.34 -8.48 -2.25
C VAL A 112 -5.58 -7.00 -2.60
N VAL A 113 -5.26 -6.06 -1.71
CA VAL A 113 -5.30 -4.62 -2.02
C VAL A 113 -4.37 -4.29 -3.19
N THR A 114 -3.13 -4.80 -3.14
CA THR A 114 -2.16 -4.59 -4.23
C THR A 114 -2.68 -5.17 -5.56
N ASP A 115 -3.34 -6.33 -5.52
CA ASP A 115 -3.94 -6.93 -6.71
C ASP A 115 -5.15 -6.14 -7.22
N LEU A 116 -6.00 -5.65 -6.32
CA LEU A 116 -7.14 -4.79 -6.69
C LEU A 116 -6.66 -3.52 -7.38
N GLU A 117 -5.62 -2.87 -6.87
CA GLU A 117 -5.04 -1.69 -7.51
C GLU A 117 -4.49 -1.98 -8.91
N ARG A 118 -4.02 -3.21 -9.15
CA ARG A 118 -3.63 -3.68 -10.48
C ARG A 118 -4.83 -3.94 -11.39
N PHE A 119 -5.94 -4.46 -10.85
CA PHE A 119 -7.15 -4.76 -11.62
C PHE A 119 -7.99 -3.53 -11.92
N ASP A 120 -7.94 -2.55 -11.02
CA ASP A 120 -8.62 -1.27 -11.16
C ASP A 120 -8.01 -0.44 -12.29
N GLU A 121 -8.73 0.59 -12.72
CA GLU A 121 -8.25 1.49 -13.77
C GLU A 121 -6.93 2.15 -13.37
N MET A 122 -6.06 2.29 -14.35
CA MET A 122 -4.81 3.03 -14.22
C MET A 122 -5.07 4.46 -13.71
N PRO A 123 -4.24 5.02 -12.82
CA PRO A 123 -4.46 6.34 -12.27
C PRO A 123 -4.49 7.41 -13.37
N LYS A 124 -5.50 8.27 -13.35
CA LYS A 124 -5.69 9.34 -14.35
C LYS A 124 -4.96 10.64 -13.99
N LYS A 125 -4.59 10.81 -12.71
CA LYS A 125 -3.89 11.99 -12.18
C LYS A 125 -2.57 11.56 -11.55
N ILE A 126 -1.53 12.39 -11.69
CA ILE A 126 -0.19 12.14 -11.12
C ILE A 126 -0.29 11.79 -9.63
N ASN A 127 -1.03 12.58 -8.86
CA ASN A 127 -1.17 12.38 -7.41
C ASN A 127 -1.75 11.01 -7.03
N ASP A 128 -2.54 10.39 -7.90
CA ASP A 128 -3.18 9.12 -7.60
C ASP A 128 -2.19 7.95 -7.71
N TYR A 129 -1.11 8.09 -8.48
CA TYR A 129 0.02 7.14 -8.46
C TYR A 129 0.68 7.08 -7.08
N PHE A 130 0.77 8.20 -6.36
CA PHE A 130 1.41 8.26 -5.03
C PHE A 130 0.49 7.76 -3.89
N LYS A 131 -0.81 7.61 -4.16
CA LYS A 131 -1.80 7.12 -3.18
C LYS A 131 -1.94 5.59 -3.20
N SER A 132 -1.72 4.96 -4.35
CA SER A 132 -1.75 3.50 -4.51
C SER A 132 -0.35 2.92 -4.26
N PRO A 133 -0.16 2.04 -3.26
CA PRO A 133 1.10 1.33 -3.07
C PRO A 133 1.57 0.56 -4.30
N TYR A 134 0.66 -0.04 -5.07
CA TYR A 134 0.98 -0.74 -6.31
C TYR A 134 1.55 0.22 -7.37
N TRP A 135 0.78 1.26 -7.73
CA TRP A 135 1.16 2.21 -8.77
C TRP A 135 2.38 3.04 -8.37
N PHE A 136 2.52 3.39 -7.09
CA PHE A 136 3.69 4.08 -6.58
C PHE A 136 4.95 3.23 -6.75
N LYS A 137 4.88 1.93 -6.41
CA LYS A 137 6.00 1.00 -6.58
C LYS A 137 6.39 0.82 -8.05
N LEU A 138 5.42 0.75 -8.96
CA LEU A 138 5.70 0.69 -10.39
C LEU A 138 6.32 1.99 -10.92
N LEU A 139 5.83 3.15 -10.47
CA LEU A 139 6.40 4.45 -10.80
C LEU A 139 7.87 4.54 -10.34
N GLN A 140 8.17 4.11 -9.11
CA GLN A 140 9.55 4.05 -8.62
C GLN A 140 10.43 3.12 -9.44
N LYS A 141 9.90 1.94 -9.84
CA LYS A 141 10.63 0.99 -10.70
C LYS A 141 10.94 1.60 -12.07
N GLN A 142 9.97 2.28 -12.68
CA GLN A 142 10.15 2.93 -13.97
C GLN A 142 11.14 4.10 -13.88
N ALA A 143 10.97 4.98 -12.89
CA ALA A 143 11.87 6.11 -12.67
C ALA A 143 13.31 5.66 -12.41
N LYS A 144 13.50 4.56 -11.66
CA LYS A 144 14.83 3.98 -11.43
C LYS A 144 15.46 3.45 -12.73
N LYS A 145 14.68 2.85 -13.63
CA LYS A 145 15.15 2.39 -14.95
C LYS A 145 15.58 3.56 -15.84
N GLU A 146 14.96 4.72 -15.67
CA GLU A 146 15.21 5.94 -16.42
C GLU A 146 16.21 6.89 -15.74
N TYR A 147 16.79 6.49 -14.60
CA TYR A 147 17.68 7.32 -13.79
C TYR A 147 17.05 8.66 -13.38
N SER A 148 15.75 8.64 -13.06
CA SER A 148 14.94 9.81 -12.73
C SER A 148 14.21 9.69 -11.38
N LEU A 149 14.70 8.80 -10.50
CA LEU A 149 14.06 8.45 -9.22
C LEU A 149 13.93 9.66 -8.29
N GLU A 150 14.88 10.60 -8.36
CA GLU A 150 14.90 11.84 -7.60
C GLU A 150 13.65 12.70 -7.81
N ASN A 151 13.05 12.69 -9.01
CA ASN A 151 11.81 13.39 -9.29
C ASN A 151 10.65 12.80 -8.48
N VAL A 152 10.61 11.47 -8.34
CA VAL A 152 9.57 10.76 -7.57
C VAL A 152 9.75 11.00 -6.07
N GLU A 153 10.99 10.93 -5.58
CA GLU A 153 11.31 11.13 -4.16
C GLU A 153 10.92 12.53 -3.69
N LEU A 154 11.34 13.58 -4.41
CA LEU A 154 11.05 14.96 -4.02
C LEU A 154 9.55 15.30 -4.14
N TYR A 155 8.87 14.78 -5.17
CA TYR A 155 7.43 14.98 -5.32
C TYR A 155 6.62 14.27 -4.21
N ASP A 156 7.01 13.07 -3.78
CA ASP A 156 6.40 12.39 -2.62
C ASP A 156 6.58 13.20 -1.33
N MET A 157 7.76 13.80 -1.11
CA MET A 157 8.00 14.68 0.04
C MET A 157 7.06 15.88 0.05
N PHE A 158 6.84 16.50 -1.13
CA PHE A 158 5.88 17.59 -1.30
C PHE A 158 4.44 17.14 -0.98
N LEU A 159 3.97 16.05 -1.62
CA LEU A 159 2.60 15.55 -1.42
C LEU A 159 2.31 15.15 0.03
N ARG A 160 3.30 14.63 0.74
CA ARG A 160 3.17 14.26 2.17
C ARG A 160 3.31 15.45 3.12
N GLY A 161 3.46 16.68 2.61
CA GLY A 161 3.60 17.89 3.41
C GLY A 161 4.90 17.95 4.22
N LYS A 162 5.90 17.11 3.92
CA LYS A 162 7.16 17.03 4.67
C LYS A 162 8.00 18.30 4.52
N LEU A 163 7.86 18.99 3.40
CA LEU A 163 8.61 20.20 3.06
C LEU A 163 8.13 21.47 3.80
N SER A 164 7.09 21.36 4.64
CA SER A 164 6.63 22.45 5.52
C SER A 164 7.56 22.72 6.71
N LYS A 165 8.48 21.79 7.01
CA LYS A 165 9.41 21.89 8.14
C LYS A 165 10.77 22.41 7.65
N ALA A 166 11.30 23.44 8.33
CA ALA A 166 12.58 24.09 7.98
C ALA A 166 13.72 23.07 7.75
N ASP A 167 14.03 22.22 8.72
CA ASP A 167 15.12 21.22 8.61
C ASP A 167 14.94 20.25 7.42
N THR A 168 13.70 19.84 7.17
CA THR A 168 13.40 18.91 6.08
C THR A 168 13.51 19.62 4.73
N SER A 169 13.09 20.88 4.70
CA SER A 169 13.16 21.74 3.54
C SER A 169 14.60 22.11 3.17
N GLU A 170 15.43 22.46 4.15
CA GLU A 170 16.86 22.70 3.97
C GLU A 170 17.56 21.46 3.40
N LYS A 171 17.31 20.28 3.97
CA LYS A 171 17.86 19.02 3.47
C LYS A 171 17.42 18.73 2.03
N ALA A 172 16.12 18.88 1.75
CA ALA A 172 15.59 18.68 0.42
C ALA A 172 16.20 19.65 -0.61
N TYR A 173 16.40 20.93 -0.23
CA TYR A 173 17.06 21.89 -1.10
C TYR A 173 18.49 21.45 -1.43
N LYS A 174 19.30 21.11 -0.41
CA LYS A 174 20.70 20.70 -0.60
C LYS A 174 20.86 19.39 -1.36
N GLU A 175 19.93 18.45 -1.19
CA GLU A 175 20.00 17.12 -1.82
C GLU A 175 19.49 17.11 -3.26
N TYR A 176 18.46 17.92 -3.57
CA TYR A 176 17.75 17.85 -4.85
C TYR A 176 17.73 19.14 -5.68
N VAL A 177 17.77 20.33 -5.06
CA VAL A 177 17.48 21.61 -5.76
C VAL A 177 18.73 22.47 -5.94
N ALA A 178 19.72 22.37 -5.07
CA ALA A 178 20.95 23.14 -5.19
C ALA A 178 21.68 22.74 -6.48
N VAL A 179 22.34 23.70 -7.12
CA VAL A 179 23.17 23.41 -8.30
C VAL A 179 24.28 22.44 -7.89
N ARG A 180 24.47 21.35 -8.65
CA ARG A 180 25.37 20.23 -8.36
C ARG A 180 24.99 19.41 -7.12
N SER A 181 23.73 19.46 -6.69
CA SER A 181 23.24 18.55 -5.65
C SER A 181 23.34 17.09 -6.10
N PRO A 182 23.55 16.13 -5.19
CA PRO A 182 23.74 14.73 -5.55
C PRO A 182 22.57 14.10 -6.30
N LYS A 183 21.35 14.63 -6.11
CA LYS A 183 20.13 14.21 -6.79
C LYS A 183 19.45 15.40 -7.49
N GLU A 184 20.26 16.20 -8.19
CA GLU A 184 19.79 17.44 -8.82
C GLU A 184 18.61 17.18 -9.77
N VAL A 185 17.45 17.71 -9.42
CA VAL A 185 16.25 17.62 -10.26
C VAL A 185 16.30 18.63 -11.39
N ASN A 186 15.73 18.29 -12.55
CA ASN A 186 15.62 19.20 -13.67
C ASN A 186 14.40 20.14 -13.50
N ILE A 187 14.61 21.35 -13.02
CA ILE A 187 13.56 22.38 -12.85
C ILE A 187 13.94 23.66 -13.59
N LYS A 188 12.97 24.54 -13.82
CA LYS A 188 13.21 25.79 -14.57
C LYS A 188 14.21 26.69 -13.83
N SER A 189 14.98 27.45 -14.61
CA SER A 189 15.98 28.38 -14.08
C SER A 189 15.38 29.41 -13.11
N GLY A 190 14.18 29.94 -13.43
CA GLY A 190 13.45 30.87 -12.57
C GLY A 190 13.08 30.25 -11.22
N THR A 191 12.52 29.04 -11.22
CA THR A 191 12.17 28.28 -10.01
C THR A 191 13.41 28.03 -9.15
N ARG A 192 14.53 27.62 -9.76
CA ARG A 192 15.79 27.37 -9.04
C ARG A 192 16.36 28.65 -8.45
N LYS A 193 16.31 29.77 -9.20
CA LYS A 193 16.76 31.09 -8.72
C LYS A 193 15.96 31.53 -7.49
N ALA A 194 14.63 31.45 -7.54
CA ALA A 194 13.77 31.77 -6.40
C ALA A 194 14.07 30.88 -5.18
N CYS A 195 14.32 29.58 -5.40
CA CYS A 195 14.74 28.70 -4.32
C CYS A 195 16.07 29.14 -3.69
N LYS A 196 17.04 29.51 -4.53
CA LYS A 196 18.35 29.99 -4.06
C LYS A 196 18.23 31.28 -3.25
N GLU A 197 17.43 32.24 -3.70
CA GLU A 197 17.24 33.52 -3.01
C GLU A 197 16.66 33.33 -1.60
N ALA A 198 15.67 32.43 -1.43
CA ALA A 198 15.12 32.09 -0.12
C ALA A 198 16.13 31.30 0.74
N ALA A 199 16.86 30.36 0.14
CA ALA A 199 17.87 29.57 0.84
C ALA A 199 19.04 30.44 1.36
N ASP A 200 19.50 31.42 0.58
CA ASP A 200 20.58 32.34 0.96
C ASP A 200 20.18 33.23 2.16
N GLN A 201 18.87 33.44 2.38
CA GLN A 201 18.31 34.18 3.52
C GLN A 201 17.94 33.26 4.70
N GLY A 202 18.10 31.93 4.57
CA GLY A 202 17.69 30.96 5.57
C GLY A 202 16.17 30.78 5.70
N GLU A 203 15.39 31.25 4.72
CA GLU A 203 13.93 31.21 4.72
C GLU A 203 13.39 29.85 4.23
N TRP A 204 13.77 28.76 4.91
CA TRP A 204 13.47 27.40 4.48
C TRP A 204 11.97 27.11 4.33
N THR A 205 11.13 27.70 5.17
CA THR A 205 9.66 27.54 5.07
C THR A 205 9.03 28.34 3.94
N SER A 206 9.74 29.31 3.37
CA SER A 206 9.28 30.19 2.29
C SER A 206 9.70 29.71 0.90
N LEU A 207 10.47 28.61 0.82
CA LEU A 207 10.88 28.02 -0.45
C LEU A 207 9.65 27.72 -1.35
N PRO A 208 9.70 28.02 -2.65
CA PRO A 208 8.55 27.90 -3.56
C PRO A 208 8.30 26.44 -3.98
N TRP A 209 8.05 25.56 -3.00
CA TRP A 209 7.89 24.12 -3.23
C TRP A 209 6.73 23.76 -4.16
N LYS A 210 5.72 24.63 -4.27
CA LYS A 210 4.63 24.45 -5.23
C LYS A 210 5.12 24.58 -6.68
N ASP A 211 6.01 25.54 -6.94
CA ASP A 211 6.58 25.75 -8.28
C ASP A 211 7.57 24.64 -8.61
N VAL A 212 8.38 24.21 -7.63
CA VAL A 212 9.23 23.01 -7.76
C VAL A 212 8.38 21.79 -8.09
N ALA A 213 7.29 21.54 -7.34
CA ALA A 213 6.40 20.43 -7.61
C ALA A 213 5.74 20.52 -8.98
N PHE A 214 5.36 21.72 -9.45
CA PHE A 214 4.82 21.90 -10.78
C PHE A 214 5.83 21.49 -11.87
N ASP A 215 7.07 21.98 -11.78
CA ASP A 215 8.14 21.62 -12.72
C ASP A 215 8.45 20.11 -12.69
N LEU A 216 8.49 19.51 -11.50
CA LEU A 216 8.63 18.05 -11.35
C LEU A 216 7.45 17.28 -11.96
N GLY A 217 6.23 17.81 -11.86
CA GLY A 217 5.03 17.23 -12.47
C GLY A 217 5.14 17.10 -13.99
N VAL A 218 5.82 18.06 -14.64
CA VAL A 218 6.12 17.98 -16.07
C VAL A 218 7.08 16.82 -16.35
N ASN A 219 8.18 16.72 -15.60
CA ASN A 219 9.14 15.61 -15.76
C ASN A 219 8.49 14.24 -15.50
N LEU A 220 7.67 14.14 -14.45
CA LEU A 220 6.97 12.92 -14.08
C LEU A 220 5.94 12.50 -15.13
N SER A 221 5.38 13.44 -15.90
CA SER A 221 4.41 13.11 -16.95
C SER A 221 5.04 12.21 -18.02
N ASP A 222 6.31 12.44 -18.38
CA ASP A 222 7.03 11.60 -19.34
C ASP A 222 7.31 10.20 -18.77
N THR A 223 7.80 10.10 -17.54
CA THR A 223 8.03 8.81 -16.87
C THR A 223 6.72 8.04 -16.68
N ILE A 224 5.62 8.73 -16.36
CA ILE A 224 4.28 8.13 -16.29
C ILE A 224 3.88 7.62 -17.66
N ALA A 225 3.95 8.41 -18.73
CA ALA A 225 3.60 7.97 -20.08
C ALA A 225 4.37 6.70 -20.51
N ARG A 226 5.66 6.61 -20.16
CA ARG A 226 6.48 5.41 -20.42
C ARG A 226 6.06 4.21 -19.56
N LEU A 227 5.73 4.43 -18.28
CA LEU A 227 5.11 3.39 -17.44
C LEU A 227 3.80 2.89 -18.05
N GLN A 228 2.92 3.79 -18.49
CA GLN A 228 1.63 3.44 -19.11
C GLN A 228 1.86 2.57 -20.37
N SER A 229 2.83 2.95 -21.20
CA SER A 229 3.21 2.16 -22.38
C SER A 229 3.75 0.78 -22.02
N ALA A 230 4.63 0.69 -21.02
CA ALA A 230 5.21 -0.58 -20.58
C ALA A 230 4.15 -1.51 -19.97
N VAL A 231 3.19 -0.98 -19.21
CA VAL A 231 2.05 -1.74 -18.69
C VAL A 231 1.16 -2.25 -19.84
N ALA A 232 0.85 -1.42 -20.83
CA ALA A 232 0.03 -1.81 -21.97
C ALA A 232 0.68 -2.92 -22.82
N LYS A 233 2.03 -2.95 -22.88
CA LYS A 233 2.81 -3.99 -23.58
C LYS A 233 3.07 -5.24 -22.73
N GLY A 234 2.72 -5.24 -21.44
CA GLY A 234 3.01 -6.35 -20.53
C GLY A 234 4.48 -6.48 -20.13
N GLU A 235 5.25 -5.38 -20.22
CA GLU A 235 6.71 -5.34 -19.97
C GLU A 235 7.08 -5.00 -18.51
N MET A 236 6.09 -4.88 -17.62
CA MET A 236 6.25 -4.42 -16.23
C MET A 236 6.19 -5.51 -15.16
#